data_AF-A0A4R3G1R7-F1
#
_entry.id   AF-A0A4R3G1R7-F1
#
_cell.length_a   1.000
_cell.length_b   1.000
_cell.length_c   1.000
_cell.angle_alpha   90.00
_cell.angle_beta   90.00
_cell.angle_gamma   90.00
#
_symmetry.space_group_name_H-M   'P 1'
#
loop_
_entity.id
_entity.type
_entity.pdbx_description
1 polymer ?
#
loop_
_entity_poly.entity_id
_entity_poly.type
_entity_poly.pdbx_seq_one_letter_code
_entity_poly.pdbx_strand_id
1 'polypeptide(L)' 'MADQEQAEVRLLVARLRQEHEDYDAAINAMIQTGCDALRVQRMKKKKLVIKDKLSKLEDQIIPDIIA' A
#
# COMPACT_ATOMS: atom_id res chain seq x y z
N MET A 1 -25.65 -5.83 5.88
CA MET A 1 -24.40 -6.39 6.47
C MET A 1 -23.30 -6.46 5.41
N ALA A 2 -23.54 -7.05 4.23
CA ALA A 2 -22.57 -7.09 3.13
C ALA A 2 -22.06 -5.70 2.67
N ASP A 3 -22.94 -4.69 2.59
CA ASP A 3 -22.51 -3.33 2.18
C ASP A 3 -21.58 -2.65 3.18
N GLN A 4 -21.73 -2.97 4.47
CA GLN A 4 -20.90 -2.38 5.53
C GLN A 4 -19.51 -3.01 5.55
N GLU A 5 -19.44 -4.32 5.36
CA GLU A 5 -18.17 -5.04 5.19
C GLU A 5 -17.43 -4.54 3.94
N GLN A 6 -18.13 -4.36 2.81
CA GLN A 6 -17.52 -3.75 1.62
C GLN A 6 -17.04 -2.31 1.84
N ALA A 7 -17.78 -1.49 2.59
CA ALA A 7 -17.35 -0.13 2.92
C ALA A 7 -16.09 -0.12 3.78
N GLU A 8 -15.98 -1.02 4.76
CA GLU A 8 -14.81 -1.18 5.62
C GLU A 8 -13.57 -1.62 4.82
N VAL A 9 -13.71 -2.57 3.89
CA VAL A 9 -12.59 -3.00 3.04
C VAL A 9 -12.14 -1.86 2.11
N ARG A 10 -13.07 -1.09 1.53
CA ARG A 10 -12.74 0.09 0.70
C ARG A 10 -11.99 1.16 1.51
N LEU A 11 -12.39 1.42 2.75
CA LEU A 11 -11.69 2.34 3.66
C LEU A 11 -10.28 1.84 3.99
N LEU A 12 -10.12 0.54 4.24
CA LEU A 12 -8.83 -0.07 4.49
C LEU A 12 -7.89 0.04 3.28
N VAL A 13 -8.40 -0.23 2.07
CA VAL A 13 -7.67 -0.04 0.81
C VAL A 13 -7.23 1.41 0.64
N ALA A 14 -8.14 2.38 0.85
CA ALA A 14 -7.80 3.80 0.76
C ALA A 14 -6.68 4.18 1.74
N ARG A 15 -6.74 3.68 2.98
CA ARG A 15 -5.70 3.90 3.99
C ARG A 15 -4.36 3.31 3.59
N LEU A 16 -4.35 2.08 3.09
CA LEU A 16 -3.12 1.41 2.64
C LEU A 16 -2.53 2.07 1.38
N ARG A 17 -3.37 2.60 0.47
CA ARG A 17 -2.90 3.42 -0.67
C ARG A 17 -2.19 4.68 -0.18
N GLN A 18 -2.81 5.42 0.75
CA GLN A 18 -2.18 6.60 1.32
C GLN A 18 -0.83 6.25 1.98
N GLU A 19 -0.80 5.20 2.80
CA GLU A 19 0.42 4.76 3.46
C GLU A 19 1.51 4.39 2.43
N HIS A 20 1.13 3.72 1.33
CA HIS A 20 2.04 3.40 0.24
C HIS A 20 2.62 4.64 -0.46
N GLU A 21 1.80 5.67 -0.70
CA GLU A 21 2.26 6.95 -1.24
C GLU A 21 3.20 7.68 -0.28
N ASP A 22 2.89 7.68 1.02
CA ASP A 22 3.74 8.26 2.06
C ASP A 22 5.12 7.59 2.11
N TYR A 23 5.17 6.26 1.99
CA TYR A 23 6.45 5.55 1.86
C TYR A 23 7.23 5.95 0.61
N ASP A 24 6.54 6.22 -0.50
CA ASP A 24 7.20 6.63 -1.73
C ASP A 24 7.80 8.04 -1.61
N ALA A 25 7.03 8.97 -1.05
CA ALA A 25 7.51 10.31 -0.74
C ALA A 25 8.72 10.27 0.21
N ALA A 26 8.65 9.45 1.26
CA ALA A 26 9.74 9.27 2.21
C ALA A 26 11.00 8.67 1.54
N ILE A 27 10.83 7.64 0.69
CA ILE A 27 11.94 7.04 -0.06
C ILE A 27 12.60 8.08 -0.98
N ASN A 28 11.81 8.87 -1.70
CA ASN A 28 12.32 9.91 -2.59
C ASN A 28 13.09 10.99 -1.82
N ALA A 29 12.56 11.44 -0.68
CA ALA A 29 13.26 12.38 0.20
C ALA A 29 14.57 11.79 0.76
N MET A 30 14.55 10.51 1.15
CA MET A 30 15.75 9.81 1.62
C MET A 30 16.83 9.70 0.52
N ILE A 31 16.42 9.47 -0.73
CA ILE A 31 17.35 9.43 -1.86
C ILE A 31 17.94 10.82 -2.12
N GLN A 32 17.11 11.87 -2.14
CA GLN A 32 17.55 13.25 -2.37
C GLN A 32 18.48 13.76 -1.27
N THR A 33 18.27 13.35 -0.02
CA THR A 33 19.11 13.71 1.12
C THR A 33 20.41 12.89 1.22
N GLY A 34 20.59 11.87 0.37
CA GLY A 34 21.77 11.00 0.41
C GLY A 34 21.78 10.04 1.61
N CYS A 35 20.61 9.59 2.09
CA CYS A 35 20.53 8.58 3.14
C CYS A 35 21.21 7.25 2.72
N ASP A 36 21.64 6.49 3.72
CA ASP A 36 22.22 5.16 3.54
C ASP A 36 21.29 4.23 2.73
N ALA A 37 21.88 3.55 1.74
CA ALA A 37 21.24 2.58 0.88
C ALA A 37 20.51 1.48 1.66
N LEU A 38 21.06 1.02 2.80
CA LEU A 38 20.40 0.00 3.62
C LEU A 38 19.07 0.52 4.20
N ARG A 39 19.01 1.80 4.56
CA ARG A 39 17.82 2.43 5.13
C ARG A 39 16.74 2.62 4.06
N VAL A 40 17.15 3.04 2.85
CA VAL A 40 16.27 3.12 1.68
C VAL A 40 15.73 1.73 1.30
N GLN A 41 16.57 0.69 1.29
CA GLN A 41 16.14 -0.69 1.02
C GLN A 41 15.12 -1.19 2.03
N ARG A 42 15.30 -0.90 3.34
CA ARG A 42 14.32 -1.24 4.37
C ARG A 42 12.97 -0.56 4.12
N MET A 43 12.96 0.70 3.69
CA MET A 43 11.71 1.40 3.35
C MET A 43 11.05 0.82 2.09
N LYS A 44 11.82 0.51 1.05
CA LYS A 44 11.30 -0.18 -0.14
C LYS A 44 10.68 -1.53 0.21
N LYS A 45 11.28 -2.29 1.14
CA LYS A 45 10.71 -3.55 1.62
C LYS A 45 9.37 -3.34 2.35
N LYS A 46 9.26 -2.32 3.20
CA LYS A 46 7.99 -1.98 3.86
C LYS A 46 6.92 -1.56 2.84
N LYS A 47 7.28 -0.72 1.87
CA LYS A 47 6.41 -0.31 0.76
C LYS A 47 5.89 -1.53 -0.02
N LEU A 48 6.75 -2.51 -0.31
CA LEU A 48 6.37 -3.74 -1.00
C LEU A 48 5.32 -4.55 -0.21
N VAL A 49 5.50 -4.70 1.10
CA VAL A 49 4.53 -5.41 1.95
C VAL A 49 3.15 -4.74 1.94
N ILE A 50 3.10 -3.41 1.89
CA ILE A 50 1.84 -2.67 1.79
C ILE A 50 1.21 -2.87 0.43
N LYS A 51 1.99 -2.82 -0.65
CA LYS A 51 1.52 -3.14 -1.99
C LYS A 51 0.93 -4.56 -2.06
N ASP A 52 1.62 -5.55 -1.50
CA ASP A 52 1.13 -6.94 -1.49
C ASP A 52 -0.18 -7.08 -0.72
N LYS A 53 -0.34 -6.35 0.40
CA LYS A 53 -1.60 -6.29 1.14
C LYS A 53 -2.70 -5.60 0.33
N LEU A 54 -2.35 -4.53 -0.37
CA LEU A 54 -3.28 -3.80 -1.24
C LEU A 54 -3.82 -4.73 -2.32
N SER A 55 -2.94 -5.42 -3.04
CA SER A 55 -3.34 -6.36 -4.09
C SER A 55 -4.23 -7.47 -3.55
N LYS A 56 -3.94 -8.03 -2.38
CA LYS A 56 -4.83 -9.05 -1.76
C LYS A 56 -6.21 -8.52 -1.40
N LEU A 57 -6.31 -7.28 -0.94
CA LEU A 57 -7.60 -6.66 -0.60
C LEU A 57 -8.36 -6.23 -1.86
N GLU A 58 -7.65 -5.73 -2.86
CA GLU A 58 -8.21 -5.45 -4.18
C GLU A 58 -8.73 -6.72 -4.83
N ASP A 59 -8.00 -7.83 -4.79
CA ASP A 59 -8.47 -9.13 -5.28
C ASP A 59 -9.71 -9.64 -4.55
N GLN A 60 -9.92 -9.27 -3.28
CA GLN A 60 -11.13 -9.59 -2.50
C GLN A 60 -12.33 -8.70 -2.82
N ILE A 61 -12.11 -7.47 -3.29
CA ILE A 61 -13.17 -6.57 -3.78
C ILE A 61 -13.48 -6.82 -5.26
N ILE A 62 -12.46 -7.19 -6.05
CA ILE A 62 -12.51 -7.44 -7.50
C ILE A 62 -12.60 -8.94 -7.90
N PRO A 63 -13.16 -9.91 -7.12
CA PRO A 63 -13.48 -11.22 -7.69
C PRO A 63 -14.58 -11.13 -8.78
N ASP A 64 -15.38 -10.05 -8.76
CA ASP A 64 -16.63 -9.92 -9.54
C ASP A 64 -16.47 -9.22 -10.90
N ILE A 65 -15.25 -8.80 -11.29
CA ILE A 65 -15.01 -8.04 -12.54
C ILE A 65 -14.19 -8.86 -13.57
N ILE A 66 -13.64 -10.01 -13.18
CA ILE A 66 -12.86 -10.91 -14.04
C ILE A 66 -13.40 -12.35 -13.91
N ALA A 67 -14.68 -12.54 -14.21
CA ALA A 67 -15.31 -13.84 -14.46
C ALA A 67 -15.98 -13.83 -15.85
#